data_AF-A0A9W7YDU8-F1
#
_entry.id   AF-A0A9W7YDU8-F1
#
_cell.length_a   1.000
_cell.length_b   1.000
_cell.length_c   1.000
_cell.angle_alpha   90.00
_cell.angle_beta   90.00
_cell.angle_gamma   90.00
#
_symmetry.space_group_name_H-M   'P 1'
#
loop_
_entity.id
_entity.type
_entity.pdbx_description
1 polymer ?
#
loop_
_entity_poly.entity_id
_entity_poly.type
_entity_poly.pdbx_seq_one_letter_code
_entity_poly.pdbx_strand_id
1 'polypeptide(L)'
;PGRFVRVNTGGLNFGWGCVTFFQHKIIKEKGKKSNPHAAEEELKRQGADGYIVDVLLHCKRADSATLRKLEATSATEGEMAIVPCELSDTSGETMVVPVLLSCIDCISSVCVHMPKDLKSASDRKDMRKRMAEVDKRLKGNIPLLDPIKEMNIKDAEFKTLVQKIGSLEAKLREHKLFGTAEEAELFTSYQRKVEMQTQLKDVQRKIIDAQSAVQLDELKCRKRVLRRLGYTMAEDVITMKGRVACEITSGDELLLTELMFHGVFNDLTTEQTVSLLSCFVFQEKTKNEPPQLQDDLAAPLRIMQESAHKIAQTSNECKLQMNEEEYVESFRPELMDVVNAWCRGAKFSQICRMTDVFEGSLIRAFRRLEELLRQMCQAAKAIGNVDLENKFADGSIKIKRDIIFAASLYL
;
A
#
# COMPACT_ATOMS: atom_id res chain seq x y z
N PRO A 1 -8.02 33.29 27.50
CA PRO A 1 -7.19 32.98 28.70
C PRO A 1 -8.08 32.74 29.93
N GLY A 2 -7.78 31.73 30.75
CA GLY A 2 -8.52 31.36 31.96
C GLY A 2 -9.65 30.35 31.77
N ARG A 3 -9.98 29.99 30.53
CA ARG A 3 -11.02 29.01 30.18
C ARG A 3 -10.61 27.62 30.66
N PHE A 4 -11.52 26.89 31.29
CA PHE A 4 -11.28 25.50 31.67
C PHE A 4 -11.43 24.56 30.48
N VAL A 5 -10.44 23.70 30.29
CA VAL A 5 -10.41 22.66 29.25
C VAL A 5 -9.94 21.34 29.83
N ARG A 6 -10.48 20.23 29.34
CA ARG A 6 -10.02 18.88 29.70
C ARG A 6 -9.06 18.38 28.64
N VAL A 7 -7.88 17.93 29.05
CA VAL A 7 -6.83 17.47 28.14
C VAL A 7 -6.70 15.94 28.22
N ASN A 8 -6.79 15.28 27.07
CA ASN A 8 -6.62 13.84 26.92
C ASN A 8 -5.77 13.54 25.68
N THR A 9 -4.73 12.72 25.84
CA THR A 9 -3.86 12.33 24.72
C THR A 9 -3.28 10.94 24.97
N GLY A 10 -3.20 10.10 23.92
CA GLY A 10 -2.62 8.75 24.01
C GLY A 10 -3.29 7.83 25.04
N GLY A 11 -4.58 8.05 25.35
CA GLY A 11 -5.30 7.33 26.40
C GLY A 11 -5.01 7.79 27.83
N LEU A 12 -4.19 8.84 28.01
CA LEU A 12 -3.92 9.48 29.30
C LEU A 12 -4.79 10.71 29.51
N ASN A 13 -5.56 10.71 30.60
CA ASN A 13 -6.37 11.85 31.01
C ASN A 13 -5.57 12.77 31.95
N PHE A 14 -5.17 13.94 31.47
CA PHE A 14 -4.46 14.97 32.24
C PHE A 14 -5.39 15.82 33.11
N GLY A 15 -6.69 15.58 33.04
CA GLY A 15 -7.70 16.28 33.81
C GLY A 15 -8.00 17.68 33.29
N TRP A 16 -8.53 18.52 34.18
CA TRP A 16 -8.92 19.89 33.88
C TRP A 16 -7.75 20.87 34.04
N GLY A 17 -7.54 21.69 33.02
CA GLY A 17 -6.53 22.73 32.95
C GLY A 17 -7.11 24.10 32.59
N CYS A 18 -6.29 25.15 32.70
CA CYS A 18 -6.66 26.51 32.30
C CYS A 18 -5.92 26.92 31.02
N VAL A 19 -6.64 27.34 29.98
CA VAL A 19 -6.02 27.89 28.76
C VAL A 19 -5.30 29.20 29.10
N THR A 20 -3.99 29.27 28.86
CA THR A 20 -3.19 30.48 29.09
C THR A 20 -3.07 31.29 27.81
N PHE A 21 -2.73 30.63 26.71
CA PHE A 21 -2.46 31.21 25.40
C PHE A 21 -2.79 30.21 24.28
N PHE A 22 -2.92 30.69 23.04
CA PHE A 22 -3.02 29.81 21.87
C PHE A 22 -2.41 30.52 20.66
N GLN A 23 -1.84 29.76 19.75
CA GLN A 23 -1.22 30.28 18.53
C GLN A 23 -1.43 29.34 17.35
N HIS A 24 -1.52 29.93 16.16
CA HIS A 24 -1.51 29.19 14.91
C HIS A 24 -0.07 28.88 14.50
N LYS A 25 0.27 27.61 14.31
CA LYS A 25 1.57 27.09 13.90
C LYS A 25 1.39 26.19 12.69
N ILE A 26 1.90 26.63 11.55
CA ILE A 26 2.09 25.78 10.37
C ILE A 26 3.26 24.83 10.68
N ILE A 27 2.99 23.54 10.87
CA ILE A 27 4.03 22.53 11.05
C ILE A 27 4.70 22.31 9.70
N LYS A 28 5.79 23.03 9.43
CA LYS A 28 6.67 22.74 8.29
C LYS A 28 7.55 21.54 8.66
N GLU A 29 7.32 20.38 8.05
CA GLU A 29 8.28 19.28 8.15
C GLU A 29 9.64 19.72 7.61
N LYS A 30 10.66 19.72 8.47
CA LYS A 30 12.05 19.88 8.02
C LYS A 30 12.49 18.55 7.41
N GLY A 31 12.46 18.42 6.08
CA GLY A 31 13.25 17.37 5.44
C GLY A 31 12.84 16.87 4.05
N LYS A 32 11.63 17.14 3.55
CA LYS A 32 11.25 16.75 2.17
C LYS A 32 10.70 17.93 1.41
N LYS A 33 11.17 18.11 0.17
CA LYS A 33 10.53 18.97 -0.83
C LYS A 33 9.17 18.35 -1.19
N SER A 34 8.19 18.41 -0.30
CA SER A 34 6.81 18.07 -0.61
C SER A 34 6.00 19.37 -0.80
N ASN A 35 5.03 19.28 -1.71
CA ASN A 35 4.13 20.37 -2.09
C ASN A 35 3.43 20.92 -0.83
N PRO A 36 3.46 22.25 -0.55
CA PRO A 36 2.88 22.84 0.66
C PRO A 36 1.40 22.45 0.89
N HIS A 37 0.67 22.24 -0.20
CA HIS A 37 -0.73 21.82 -0.19
C HIS A 37 -0.96 20.41 0.38
N ALA A 38 -0.01 19.49 0.18
CA ALA A 38 -0.12 18.10 0.64
C ALA A 38 0.11 17.98 2.15
N ALA A 39 1.06 18.76 2.70
CA ALA A 39 1.31 18.81 4.14
C ALA A 39 0.13 19.42 4.91
N GLU A 40 -0.58 20.38 4.31
CA GLU A 40 -1.77 21.01 4.88
C GLU A 40 -2.99 20.06 4.88
N GLU A 41 -3.16 19.23 3.86
CA GLU A 41 -4.18 18.17 3.85
C GLU A 41 -3.89 17.05 4.86
N GLU A 42 -2.62 16.68 5.04
CA GLU A 42 -2.23 15.60 5.97
C GLU A 42 -2.37 16.04 7.43
N LEU A 43 -2.10 17.31 7.75
CA LEU A 43 -2.41 17.90 9.07
C LEU A 43 -3.93 17.98 9.34
N LYS A 44 -4.73 18.35 8.33
CA LYS A 44 -6.19 18.31 8.41
C LYS A 44 -6.72 16.90 8.66
N ARG A 45 -6.12 15.88 8.03
CA ARG A 45 -6.43 14.46 8.29
C ARG A 45 -6.10 14.01 9.71
N GLN A 46 -5.11 14.63 10.37
CA GLN A 46 -4.73 14.34 11.76
C GLN A 46 -5.51 15.17 12.81
N GLY A 47 -6.48 15.99 12.39
CA GLY A 47 -7.30 16.79 13.31
C GLY A 47 -6.56 17.94 14.00
N ALA A 48 -5.35 18.26 13.54
CA ALA A 48 -4.61 19.42 14.01
C ALA A 48 -4.90 20.58 13.05
N ASP A 49 -5.87 21.44 13.39
CA ASP A 49 -6.18 22.69 12.66
C ASP A 49 -5.03 23.73 12.74
N GLY A 50 -3.78 23.28 12.87
CA GLY A 50 -2.61 24.15 12.98
C GLY A 50 -2.58 24.95 14.29
N TYR A 51 -3.35 24.63 15.31
CA TYR A 51 -3.33 25.35 16.59
C TYR A 51 -2.59 24.58 17.68
N ILE A 52 -1.70 25.30 18.37
CA ILE A 52 -1.13 24.90 19.66
C ILE A 52 -1.79 25.76 20.73
N VAL A 53 -2.33 25.10 21.75
CA VAL A 53 -2.96 25.73 22.91
C VAL A 53 -2.07 25.50 24.12
N ASP A 54 -1.64 26.58 24.76
CA ASP A 54 -0.91 26.50 26.02
C ASP A 54 -1.92 26.35 27.15
N VAL A 55 -1.82 25.24 27.89
CA VAL A 55 -2.73 24.90 28.99
C VAL A 55 -1.93 24.75 30.28
N LEU A 56 -2.36 25.43 31.33
CA LEU A 56 -1.82 25.24 32.68
C LEU A 56 -2.39 23.94 33.26
N LEU A 57 -1.51 22.96 33.46
CA LEU A 57 -1.84 21.63 33.96
C LEU A 57 -1.03 21.31 35.22
N HIS A 58 -1.53 20.35 36.01
CA HIS A 58 -0.80 19.76 37.12
C HIS A 58 -0.29 18.38 36.72
N CYS A 59 1.03 18.23 36.63
CA CYS A 59 1.65 17.04 36.06
C CYS A 59 2.89 16.64 36.86
N LYS A 60 3.30 15.37 36.74
CA LYS A 60 4.65 14.95 37.16
C LYS A 60 5.55 14.83 35.94
N ARG A 61 6.84 15.00 36.15
CA ARG A 61 7.84 14.61 35.14
C ARG A 61 7.90 13.08 35.10
N ALA A 62 7.84 12.52 33.91
CA ALA A 62 7.95 11.08 33.70
C ALA A 62 9.37 10.62 34.05
N ASP A 63 9.47 9.48 34.73
CA ASP A 63 10.73 8.77 34.89
C ASP A 63 11.04 7.90 33.64
N SER A 64 12.28 7.42 33.54
CA SER A 64 12.73 6.61 32.39
C SER A 64 11.99 5.27 32.25
N ALA A 65 11.36 4.77 33.30
CA ALA A 65 10.57 3.54 33.31
C ALA A 65 9.15 3.75 32.75
N THR A 66 8.52 4.89 33.03
CA THR A 66 7.16 5.22 32.57
C THR A 66 7.15 5.59 31.08
N LEU A 67 8.23 6.18 30.58
CA LEU A 67 8.46 6.46 29.16
C LEU A 67 8.37 5.21 28.26
N ARG A 68 8.83 4.04 28.75
CA ARG A 68 8.80 2.78 27.98
C ARG A 68 7.40 2.16 27.84
N LYS A 69 6.43 2.58 28.65
CA LYS A 69 5.03 2.09 28.59
C LYS A 69 4.14 2.97 27.71
N LEU A 70 4.61 4.16 27.31
CA LEU A 70 3.85 5.17 26.58
C LEU A 70 4.19 5.19 25.07
N GLU A 71 4.47 4.03 24.48
CA GLU A 71 4.70 3.86 23.03
C GLU A 71 3.43 4.14 22.21
N ALA A 72 3.06 5.42 22.16
CA ALA A 72 2.08 6.01 21.27
C ALA A 72 2.28 7.52 21.24
N THR A 73 3.49 7.97 20.92
CA THR A 73 3.77 9.27 20.28
C THR A 73 5.26 9.31 19.97
N SER A 74 5.60 9.68 18.74
CA SER A 74 6.96 9.89 18.25
C SER A 74 7.70 10.88 19.16
N ALA A 75 8.49 10.38 20.10
CA ALA A 75 9.37 11.20 20.91
C ALA A 75 10.58 11.61 20.07
N THR A 76 10.53 12.81 19.49
CA THR A 76 11.73 13.53 19.08
C THR A 76 12.58 13.81 20.32
N GLU A 77 13.88 13.55 20.23
CA GLU A 77 14.84 13.77 21.31
C GLU A 77 14.76 15.21 21.86
N GLY A 78 14.45 15.35 23.16
CA GLY A 78 14.54 16.63 23.89
C GLY A 78 13.25 17.19 24.52
N GLU A 79 12.08 16.57 24.33
CA GLU A 79 10.83 17.06 24.94
C GLU A 79 10.57 16.50 26.36
N MET A 80 10.10 17.37 27.27
CA MET A 80 9.74 17.02 28.65
C MET A 80 8.57 16.03 28.67
N ALA A 81 8.87 14.75 28.87
CA ALA A 81 7.83 13.75 29.10
C ALA A 81 7.16 14.00 30.46
N ILE A 82 5.86 14.24 30.43
CA ILE A 82 5.02 14.50 31.60
C ILE A 82 3.92 13.46 31.69
N VAL A 83 3.47 13.17 32.91
CA VAL A 83 2.36 12.25 33.18
C VAL A 83 1.27 12.95 33.99
N PRO A 84 0.00 12.51 33.85
CA PRO A 84 -1.10 13.02 34.65
C PRO A 84 -0.82 12.96 36.14
N CYS A 85 -1.27 13.98 36.87
CA CYS A 85 -1.16 14.05 38.32
C CYS A 85 -2.40 14.73 38.91
N GLU A 86 -2.97 14.13 39.96
CA GLU A 86 -4.12 14.72 40.63
C GLU A 86 -3.76 16.06 41.28
N LEU A 87 -4.69 17.03 41.23
CA LEU A 87 -4.51 18.36 41.83
C LEU A 87 -4.26 18.33 43.34
N SER A 88 -4.58 17.24 44.02
CA SER A 88 -4.35 16.98 45.45
C SER A 88 -2.91 16.54 45.75
N ASP A 89 -2.20 15.97 44.78
CA ASP A 89 -0.90 15.33 44.97
C ASP A 89 0.23 16.36 45.02
N THR A 90 0.87 16.51 46.17
CA THR A 90 1.92 17.52 46.39
C THR A 90 3.23 17.22 45.67
N SER A 91 3.41 16.01 45.13
CA SER A 91 4.60 15.63 44.35
C SER A 91 4.56 16.08 42.89
N GLY A 92 3.42 16.56 42.40
CA GLY A 92 3.28 17.16 41.07
C GLY A 92 3.73 18.63 41.01
N GLU A 93 4.02 19.08 39.79
CA GLU A 93 4.35 20.47 39.46
C GLU A 93 3.23 21.07 38.61
N THR A 94 2.87 22.34 38.85
CA THR A 94 1.91 23.05 38.00
C THR A 94 2.68 23.80 36.94
N MET A 95 2.46 23.48 35.67
CA MET A 95 3.24 24.01 34.55
C MET A 95 2.37 24.27 33.32
N VAL A 96 2.85 25.18 32.47
CA VAL A 96 2.20 25.46 31.19
C VAL A 96 2.70 24.44 30.18
N VAL A 97 1.77 23.69 29.59
CA VAL A 97 2.04 22.62 28.63
C VAL A 97 1.44 23.04 27.28
N PRO A 98 2.24 23.12 26.21
CA PRO A 98 1.71 23.29 24.86
C PRO A 98 1.07 21.98 24.41
N VAL A 99 -0.23 22.01 24.07
CA VAL A 99 -0.97 20.85 23.56
C VAL A 99 -1.55 21.15 22.18
N LEU A 100 -1.68 20.12 21.35
CA LEU A 100 -2.43 20.22 20.10
C LEU A 100 -3.91 20.41 20.41
N LEU A 101 -4.63 21.12 19.54
CA LEU A 101 -6.07 21.31 19.68
C LEU A 101 -6.84 19.97 19.78
N SER A 102 -6.39 18.94 19.07
CA SER A 102 -6.96 17.59 19.11
C SER A 102 -6.84 16.89 20.47
N CYS A 103 -5.96 17.37 21.36
CA CYS A 103 -5.84 16.86 22.73
C CYS A 103 -6.89 17.45 23.67
N ILE A 104 -7.67 18.44 23.24
CA ILE A 104 -8.74 19.04 24.05
C ILE A 104 -10.02 18.24 23.83
N ASP A 105 -10.41 17.49 24.86
CA ASP A 105 -11.59 16.61 24.85
C ASP A 105 -12.88 17.38 25.19
N CYS A 106 -12.81 18.33 26.12
CA CYS A 106 -13.96 19.13 26.54
C CYS A 106 -13.58 20.58 26.85
N ILE A 107 -14.52 21.50 26.60
CA ILE A 107 -14.40 22.92 26.97
C ILE A 107 -15.51 23.25 27.97
N SER A 108 -15.16 23.90 29.07
CA SER A 108 -16.11 24.30 30.11
C SER A 108 -16.56 25.76 29.96
N SER A 109 -17.79 26.06 30.38
CA SER A 109 -18.27 27.44 30.52
C SER A 109 -17.58 28.22 31.66
N VAL A 110 -16.86 27.53 32.56
CA VAL A 110 -16.07 28.15 33.65
C VAL A 110 -14.84 28.86 33.10
N CYS A 111 -14.58 30.06 33.63
CA CYS A 111 -13.38 30.84 33.37
C CYS A 111 -12.82 31.38 34.68
N VAL A 112 -11.53 31.18 34.93
CA VAL A 112 -10.82 31.70 36.10
C VAL A 112 -9.99 32.92 35.71
N HIS A 113 -9.90 33.88 36.62
CA HIS A 113 -9.04 35.05 36.41
C HIS A 113 -7.56 34.65 36.41
N MET A 114 -6.87 34.96 35.31
CA MET A 114 -5.45 34.64 35.13
C MET A 114 -4.57 35.84 35.54
N PRO A 115 -3.43 35.60 36.23
CA PRO A 115 -2.43 36.63 36.46
C PRO A 115 -1.76 37.09 35.15
N LYS A 116 -1.07 38.24 35.19
CA LYS A 116 -0.41 38.84 34.01
C LYS A 116 0.68 37.94 33.43
N ASP A 117 1.42 37.23 34.28
CA ASP A 117 2.36 36.19 33.88
C ASP A 117 2.31 35.00 34.84
N LEU A 118 2.85 33.87 34.38
CA LEU A 118 2.98 32.62 35.14
C LEU A 118 4.45 32.21 35.25
N LYS A 119 5.35 33.20 35.30
CA LYS A 119 6.79 32.94 35.34
C LYS A 119 7.23 32.43 36.70
N SER A 120 6.66 32.95 37.78
CA SER A 120 7.02 32.53 39.14
C SER A 120 6.33 31.22 39.54
N ALA A 121 7.03 30.40 40.34
CA ALA A 121 6.45 29.18 40.91
C ALA A 121 5.32 29.49 41.91
N SER A 122 5.34 30.68 42.53
CA SER A 122 4.29 31.12 43.46
C SER A 122 2.96 31.33 42.73
N ASP A 123 2.98 32.03 41.58
CA ASP A 123 1.77 32.30 40.80
C ASP A 123 1.13 31.01 40.28
N ARG A 124 1.95 30.05 39.86
CA ARG A 124 1.47 28.72 39.43
C ARG A 124 0.86 27.94 40.59
N LYS A 125 1.45 28.02 41.79
CA LYS A 125 0.91 27.36 42.99
C LYS A 125 -0.42 27.99 43.43
N ASP A 126 -0.58 29.30 43.29
CA ASP A 126 -1.84 29.96 43.59
C ASP A 126 -2.91 29.65 42.56
N MET A 127 -2.56 29.52 41.28
CA MET A 127 -3.47 29.02 40.26
C MET A 127 -3.91 27.58 40.53
N ARG A 128 -3.01 26.69 41.00
CA ARG A 128 -3.38 25.34 41.43
C ARG A 128 -4.43 25.36 42.54
N LYS A 129 -4.28 26.23 43.55
CA LYS A 129 -5.27 26.38 44.62
C LYS A 129 -6.64 26.81 44.06
N ARG A 130 -6.65 27.77 43.13
CA ARG A 130 -7.89 28.22 42.47
C ARG A 130 -8.54 27.09 41.66
N MET A 131 -7.75 26.29 40.93
CA MET A 131 -8.25 25.14 40.19
C MET A 131 -8.85 24.07 41.12
N ALA A 132 -8.16 23.75 42.21
CA ALA A 132 -8.67 22.83 43.23
C ALA A 132 -9.93 23.37 43.93
N GLU A 133 -10.04 24.69 44.12
CA GLU A 133 -11.24 25.31 44.67
C GLU A 133 -12.44 25.21 43.72
N VAL A 134 -12.22 25.40 42.40
CA VAL A 134 -13.27 25.20 41.38
C VAL A 134 -13.78 23.76 41.42
N ASP A 135 -12.87 22.79 41.42
CA ASP A 135 -13.23 21.37 41.48
C ASP A 135 -13.99 21.02 42.78
N LYS A 136 -13.54 21.54 43.93
CA LYS A 136 -14.19 21.37 45.23
C LYS A 136 -15.59 21.99 45.28
N ARG A 137 -15.78 23.20 44.74
CA ARG A 137 -17.07 23.90 44.72
C ARG A 137 -18.08 23.18 43.82
N LEU A 138 -17.60 22.65 42.69
CA LEU A 138 -18.43 21.99 41.69
C LEU A 138 -18.55 20.47 41.91
N LYS A 139 -17.83 19.91 42.88
CA LYS A 139 -17.80 18.49 43.23
C LYS A 139 -17.54 17.59 42.01
N GLY A 140 -16.60 18.00 41.17
CA GLY A 140 -16.28 17.31 39.90
C GLY A 140 -17.29 17.51 38.77
N ASN A 141 -18.43 18.16 39.00
CA ASN A 141 -19.44 18.44 37.97
C ASN A 141 -19.20 19.80 37.31
N ILE A 142 -18.09 19.89 36.56
CA ILE A 142 -17.70 21.11 35.85
C ILE A 142 -18.62 21.28 34.62
N PRO A 143 -19.38 22.40 34.51
CA PRO A 143 -20.34 22.58 33.43
C PRO A 143 -19.64 22.71 32.09
N LEU A 144 -20.07 21.90 31.12
CA LEU A 144 -19.57 21.92 29.75
C LEU A 144 -20.21 23.05 28.95
N LEU A 145 -19.48 23.54 27.95
CA LEU A 145 -19.98 24.51 26.99
C LEU A 145 -20.88 23.80 25.97
N ASP A 146 -22.11 24.26 25.76
CA ASP A 146 -23.06 23.66 24.82
C ASP A 146 -22.64 23.97 23.37
N PRO A 147 -22.33 22.95 22.54
CA PRO A 147 -21.84 23.18 21.18
C PRO A 147 -22.87 23.88 20.26
N ILE A 148 -24.16 23.75 20.52
CA ILE A 148 -25.22 24.32 19.67
C ILE A 148 -25.66 25.68 20.22
N LYS A 149 -25.98 25.76 21.52
CA LYS A 149 -26.54 26.97 22.13
C LYS A 149 -25.49 28.03 22.42
N GLU A 150 -24.32 27.61 22.92
CA GLU A 150 -23.28 28.54 23.39
C GLU A 150 -22.18 28.72 22.35
N MET A 151 -21.74 27.65 21.68
CA MET A 151 -20.74 27.74 20.59
C MET A 151 -21.37 28.08 19.23
N ASN A 152 -22.70 28.10 19.12
CA ASN A 152 -23.45 28.49 17.92
C ASN A 152 -23.09 27.67 16.68
N ILE A 153 -22.84 26.37 16.83
CA ILE A 153 -22.62 25.46 15.70
C ILE A 153 -23.97 25.21 15.00
N LYS A 154 -24.07 25.68 13.74
CA LYS A 154 -25.33 25.68 12.98
C LYS A 154 -25.51 24.48 12.05
N ASP A 155 -24.46 23.70 11.85
CA ASP A 155 -24.43 22.55 10.96
C ASP A 155 -25.55 21.54 11.27
N ALA A 156 -26.22 21.08 10.21
CA ALA A 156 -27.40 20.23 10.33
C ALA A 156 -27.03 18.81 10.76
N GLU A 157 -25.98 18.22 10.17
CA GLU A 157 -25.52 16.87 10.49
C GLU A 157 -25.02 16.79 11.94
N PHE A 158 -24.27 17.80 12.38
CA PHE A 158 -23.78 17.93 13.75
C PHE A 158 -24.93 18.00 14.76
N LYS A 159 -25.98 18.79 14.48
CA LYS A 159 -27.17 18.86 15.35
C LYS A 159 -27.85 17.49 15.47
N THR A 160 -28.00 16.77 14.37
CA THR A 160 -28.56 15.41 14.37
C THR A 160 -27.69 14.46 15.19
N LEU A 161 -26.36 14.56 15.09
CA LEU A 161 -25.44 13.73 15.87
C LEU A 161 -25.57 13.99 17.38
N VAL A 162 -25.60 15.25 17.81
CA VAL A 162 -25.78 15.62 19.22
C VAL A 162 -27.13 15.13 19.77
N GLN A 163 -28.22 15.27 18.99
CA GLN A 163 -29.53 14.73 19.36
C GLN A 163 -29.48 13.20 19.51
N LYS A 164 -28.77 12.51 18.61
CA LYS A 164 -28.60 11.06 18.66
C LYS A 164 -27.83 10.63 19.91
N ILE A 165 -26.75 11.33 20.27
CA ILE A 165 -26.00 11.09 21.52
C ILE A 165 -26.95 11.20 22.72
N GLY A 166 -27.71 12.29 22.83
CA GLY A 166 -28.67 12.47 23.93
C GLY A 166 -29.73 11.36 23.99
N SER A 167 -30.24 10.92 22.84
CA SER A 167 -31.20 9.81 22.79
C SER A 167 -30.60 8.47 23.23
N LEU A 168 -29.32 8.23 22.93
CA LEU A 168 -28.60 7.02 23.32
C LEU A 168 -28.27 7.03 24.82
N GLU A 169 -27.86 8.18 25.36
CA GLU A 169 -27.65 8.36 26.80
C GLU A 169 -28.94 8.16 27.59
N ALA A 170 -30.07 8.66 27.11
CA ALA A 170 -31.38 8.43 27.73
C ALA A 170 -31.72 6.94 27.76
N LYS A 171 -31.59 6.24 26.61
CA LYS A 171 -31.79 4.79 26.53
C LYS A 171 -30.83 3.99 27.41
N LEU A 172 -29.59 4.45 27.53
CA LEU A 172 -28.60 3.83 28.40
C LEU A 172 -29.05 3.93 29.86
N ARG A 173 -29.51 5.11 30.31
CA ARG A 173 -30.01 5.32 31.67
C ARG A 173 -31.33 4.59 31.97
N GLU A 174 -32.17 4.40 30.95
CA GLU A 174 -33.40 3.60 31.05
C GLU A 174 -33.14 2.09 31.14
N HIS A 175 -31.94 1.64 30.77
CA HIS A 175 -31.59 0.24 30.76
C HIS A 175 -31.49 -0.32 32.19
N LYS A 176 -32.09 -1.48 32.44
CA LYS A 176 -32.21 -2.09 33.78
C LYS A 176 -30.88 -2.40 34.47
N LEU A 177 -29.80 -2.53 33.68
CA LEU A 177 -28.46 -2.80 34.20
C LEU A 177 -27.65 -1.52 34.47
N PHE A 178 -28.12 -0.34 34.06
CA PHE A 178 -27.35 0.88 34.25
C PHE A 178 -27.20 1.22 35.74
N GLY A 179 -25.96 1.27 36.23
CA GLY A 179 -25.63 1.56 37.62
C GLY A 179 -25.86 0.40 38.59
N THR A 180 -26.13 -0.83 38.11
CA THR A 180 -26.25 -2.00 38.99
C THR A 180 -24.88 -2.55 39.36
N ALA A 181 -24.77 -3.22 40.52
CA ALA A 181 -23.52 -3.83 40.97
C ALA A 181 -23.01 -4.93 40.01
N GLU A 182 -23.92 -5.56 39.26
CA GLU A 182 -23.64 -6.65 38.33
C GLU A 182 -23.32 -6.17 36.90
N GLU A 183 -23.49 -4.87 36.61
CA GLU A 183 -23.32 -4.28 35.27
C GLU A 183 -21.96 -4.63 34.66
N ALA A 184 -20.89 -4.41 35.42
CA ALA A 184 -19.52 -4.62 34.96
C ALA A 184 -19.22 -6.10 34.67
N GLU A 185 -19.72 -7.00 35.51
CA GLU A 185 -19.50 -8.45 35.36
C GLU A 185 -20.25 -9.02 34.16
N LEU A 186 -21.53 -8.67 34.01
CA LEU A 186 -22.34 -9.08 32.85
C LEU A 186 -21.79 -8.50 31.55
N PHE A 187 -21.38 -7.24 31.56
CA PHE A 187 -20.81 -6.59 30.38
C PHE A 187 -19.51 -7.28 29.95
N THR A 188 -18.62 -7.57 30.89
CA THR A 188 -17.36 -8.30 30.62
C THR A 188 -17.63 -9.70 30.05
N SER A 189 -18.58 -10.42 30.64
CA SER A 189 -18.98 -11.76 30.16
C SER A 189 -19.59 -11.72 28.76
N TYR A 190 -20.42 -10.71 28.48
CA TYR A 190 -21.00 -10.49 27.17
C TYR A 190 -19.93 -10.12 26.14
N GLN A 191 -18.98 -9.25 26.49
CA GLN A 191 -17.87 -8.87 25.62
C GLN A 191 -17.05 -10.10 25.22
N ARG A 192 -16.71 -10.97 26.18
CA ARG A 192 -16.01 -12.23 25.90
C ARG A 192 -16.80 -13.14 24.96
N LYS A 193 -18.12 -13.22 25.12
CA LYS A 193 -19.00 -13.97 24.21
C LYS A 193 -18.94 -13.39 22.79
N VAL A 194 -19.01 -12.07 22.63
CA VAL A 194 -18.95 -11.41 21.32
C VAL A 194 -17.58 -11.63 20.65
N GLU A 195 -16.49 -11.55 21.42
CA GLU A 195 -15.14 -11.86 20.93
C GLU A 195 -15.05 -13.30 20.43
N MET A 196 -15.52 -14.28 21.21
CA MET A 196 -15.56 -15.68 20.79
C MET A 196 -16.44 -15.91 19.55
N GLN A 197 -17.60 -15.23 19.46
CA GLN A 197 -18.46 -15.32 18.26
C GLN A 197 -17.77 -14.74 17.01
N THR A 198 -16.99 -13.68 17.17
CA THR A 198 -16.20 -13.09 16.08
C THR A 198 -15.10 -14.05 15.63
N GLN A 199 -14.35 -14.60 16.58
CA GLN A 199 -13.33 -15.62 16.31
C GLN A 199 -13.92 -16.85 15.61
N LEU A 200 -15.09 -17.31 16.05
CA LEU A 200 -15.79 -18.44 15.45
C LEU A 200 -16.15 -18.16 13.98
N LYS A 201 -16.72 -16.98 13.68
CA LYS A 201 -17.01 -16.57 12.31
C LYS A 201 -15.76 -16.49 11.44
N ASP A 202 -14.66 -15.96 11.99
CA ASP A 202 -13.39 -15.87 11.28
C ASP A 202 -12.78 -17.24 10.98
N VAL A 203 -12.83 -18.17 11.95
CA VAL A 203 -12.36 -19.55 11.76
C VAL A 203 -13.25 -20.28 10.75
N GLN A 204 -14.57 -20.12 10.82
CA GLN A 204 -15.49 -20.70 9.83
C GLN A 204 -15.19 -20.21 8.41
N ARG A 205 -14.95 -18.90 8.23
CA ARG A 205 -14.54 -18.35 6.93
C ARG A 205 -13.23 -18.98 6.45
N LYS A 206 -12.21 -19.08 7.31
CA LYS A 206 -10.93 -19.71 6.97
C LYS A 206 -11.08 -21.18 6.57
N ILE A 207 -11.97 -21.94 7.21
CA ILE A 207 -12.24 -23.33 6.84
C ILE A 207 -12.84 -23.40 5.44
N ILE A 208 -13.82 -22.54 5.14
CA ILE A 208 -14.43 -22.45 3.80
C ILE A 208 -13.38 -22.08 2.75
N ASP A 209 -12.54 -21.09 3.04
CA ASP A 209 -11.48 -20.64 2.13
C ASP A 209 -10.42 -21.76 1.91
N ALA A 210 -10.04 -22.50 2.95
CA ALA A 210 -9.09 -23.61 2.84
C ALA A 210 -9.67 -24.82 2.11
N GLN A 211 -10.97 -25.06 2.23
CA GLN A 211 -11.70 -26.09 1.48
C GLN A 211 -12.11 -25.62 0.09
N SER A 212 -11.88 -24.34 -0.25
CA SER A 212 -12.38 -23.77 -1.49
C SER A 212 -11.70 -24.41 -2.68
N ALA A 213 -12.52 -24.81 -3.65
CA ALA A 213 -12.13 -25.39 -4.92
C ALA A 213 -11.49 -24.36 -5.87
N VAL A 214 -10.85 -23.29 -5.36
CA VAL A 214 -10.30 -22.18 -6.15
C VAL A 214 -9.38 -22.70 -7.25
N GLN A 215 -8.55 -23.70 -6.96
CA GLN A 215 -7.69 -24.34 -7.95
C GLN A 215 -8.47 -25.12 -9.02
N LEU A 216 -9.62 -25.71 -8.68
CA LEU A 216 -10.47 -26.41 -9.65
C LEU A 216 -11.25 -25.44 -10.54
N ASP A 217 -11.71 -24.32 -10.00
CA ASP A 217 -12.43 -23.31 -10.78
C ASP A 217 -11.49 -22.57 -11.72
N GLU A 218 -10.28 -22.23 -11.27
CA GLU A 218 -9.24 -21.71 -12.14
C GLU A 218 -8.85 -22.72 -13.23
N LEU A 219 -8.68 -24.00 -12.89
CA LEU A 219 -8.41 -25.06 -13.86
C LEU A 219 -9.52 -25.16 -14.91
N LYS A 220 -10.80 -25.05 -14.52
CA LYS A 220 -11.92 -25.02 -15.48
C LYS A 220 -11.84 -23.80 -16.40
N CYS A 221 -11.50 -22.62 -15.86
CA CYS A 221 -11.30 -21.42 -16.67
C CYS A 221 -10.17 -21.60 -17.69
N ARG A 222 -9.00 -22.08 -17.26
CA ARG A 222 -7.84 -22.36 -18.13
C ARG A 222 -8.18 -23.40 -19.19
N LYS A 223 -8.89 -24.48 -18.84
CA LYS A 223 -9.38 -25.47 -19.83
C LYS A 223 -10.29 -24.83 -20.89
N ARG A 224 -11.17 -23.90 -20.52
CA ARG A 224 -12.00 -23.18 -21.50
C ARG A 224 -11.15 -22.37 -22.47
N VAL A 225 -10.12 -21.67 -21.98
CA VAL A 225 -9.17 -20.93 -22.83
C VAL A 225 -8.48 -21.87 -23.82
N LEU A 226 -7.91 -22.98 -23.32
CA LEU A 226 -7.21 -23.96 -24.16
C LEU A 226 -8.11 -24.56 -25.25
N ARG A 227 -9.38 -24.88 -24.93
CA ARG A 227 -10.35 -25.35 -25.92
C ARG A 227 -10.69 -24.27 -26.95
N ARG A 228 -10.88 -23.03 -26.49
CA ARG A 228 -11.27 -21.91 -27.35
C ARG A 228 -10.17 -21.48 -28.32
N LEU A 229 -8.91 -21.55 -27.89
CA LEU A 229 -7.75 -21.29 -28.74
C LEU A 229 -7.29 -22.52 -29.54
N GLY A 230 -7.93 -23.68 -29.35
CA GLY A 230 -7.69 -24.90 -30.13
C GLY A 230 -6.48 -25.72 -29.69
N TYR A 231 -5.98 -25.54 -28.46
CA TYR A 231 -4.90 -26.36 -27.87
C TYR A 231 -5.42 -27.73 -27.39
N THR A 232 -6.70 -27.80 -27.03
CA THR A 232 -7.40 -29.05 -26.69
C THR A 232 -8.76 -29.13 -27.40
N MET A 233 -9.23 -30.35 -27.64
CA MET A 233 -10.59 -30.62 -28.12
C MET A 233 -11.62 -30.51 -26.98
N ALA A 234 -12.91 -30.59 -27.30
CA ALA A 234 -13.99 -30.50 -26.32
C ALA A 234 -13.88 -31.59 -25.21
N GLU A 235 -13.35 -32.76 -25.58
CA GLU A 235 -13.12 -33.92 -24.73
C GLU A 235 -11.79 -33.85 -23.93
N ASP A 236 -11.14 -32.68 -23.88
CA ASP A 236 -9.82 -32.46 -23.25
C ASP A 236 -8.66 -33.26 -23.88
N VAL A 237 -8.81 -33.66 -25.14
CA VAL A 237 -7.73 -34.31 -25.91
C VAL A 237 -6.81 -33.25 -26.52
N ILE A 238 -5.50 -33.40 -26.32
CA ILE A 238 -4.49 -32.46 -26.82
C ILE A 238 -4.42 -32.44 -28.36
N THR A 239 -4.36 -31.25 -28.96
CA THR A 239 -4.21 -31.06 -30.42
C THR A 239 -2.74 -30.91 -30.81
N MET A 240 -2.44 -30.79 -32.11
CA MET A 240 -1.08 -30.46 -32.57
C MET A 240 -0.60 -29.12 -32.01
N LYS A 241 -1.47 -28.12 -31.95
CA LYS A 241 -1.17 -26.81 -31.34
C LYS A 241 -0.84 -26.95 -29.86
N GLY A 242 -1.58 -27.80 -29.14
CA GLY A 242 -1.26 -28.18 -27.76
C GLY A 242 0.12 -28.82 -27.59
N ARG A 243 0.47 -29.77 -28.45
CA ARG A 243 1.77 -30.47 -28.40
C ARG A 243 2.94 -29.51 -28.62
N VAL A 244 2.79 -28.58 -29.55
CA VAL A 244 3.77 -27.55 -29.84
C VAL A 244 4.01 -26.65 -28.63
N ALA A 245 2.94 -26.23 -27.97
CA ALA A 245 3.03 -25.43 -26.76
C ALA A 245 3.81 -26.14 -25.64
N CYS A 246 3.70 -27.47 -25.55
CA CYS A 246 4.43 -28.26 -24.56
C CYS A 246 5.96 -28.24 -24.76
N GLU A 247 6.46 -27.89 -25.94
CA GLU A 247 7.90 -27.77 -26.20
C GLU A 247 8.48 -26.42 -25.72
N ILE A 248 7.63 -25.47 -25.34
CA ILE A 248 8.00 -24.11 -24.95
C ILE A 248 7.89 -23.96 -23.43
N THR A 249 9.00 -23.57 -22.78
CA THR A 249 9.05 -23.34 -21.33
C THR A 249 9.78 -22.04 -20.95
N SER A 250 10.59 -21.48 -21.84
CA SER A 250 11.41 -20.28 -21.58
C SER A 250 10.71 -18.95 -21.90
N GLY A 251 9.47 -18.99 -22.39
CA GLY A 251 8.62 -17.84 -22.72
C GLY A 251 7.14 -18.22 -22.64
N ASP A 252 6.24 -17.31 -23.04
CA ASP A 252 4.80 -17.56 -23.07
C ASP A 252 4.43 -18.57 -24.16
N GLU A 253 4.04 -19.77 -23.73
CA GLU A 253 3.76 -20.91 -24.59
C GLU A 253 2.53 -20.70 -25.48
N LEU A 254 1.54 -19.92 -25.05
CA LEU A 254 0.35 -19.65 -25.84
C LEU A 254 0.70 -18.68 -26.97
N LEU A 255 1.24 -17.51 -26.63
CA LEU A 255 1.53 -16.47 -27.61
C LEU A 255 2.56 -16.92 -28.65
N LEU A 256 3.65 -17.58 -28.24
CA LEU A 256 4.64 -18.10 -29.18
C LEU A 256 4.06 -19.13 -30.14
N THR A 257 3.17 -20.00 -29.64
CA THR A 257 2.48 -20.97 -30.47
C THR A 257 1.49 -20.28 -31.43
N GLU A 258 0.72 -19.29 -30.97
CA GLU A 258 -0.17 -18.52 -31.86
C GLU A 258 0.61 -17.84 -32.98
N LEU A 259 1.73 -17.19 -32.68
CA LEU A 259 2.56 -16.51 -33.69
C LEU A 259 3.11 -17.48 -34.73
N MET A 260 3.50 -18.68 -34.31
CA MET A 260 3.98 -19.71 -35.23
C MET A 260 2.85 -20.27 -36.11
N PHE A 261 1.67 -20.54 -35.57
CA PHE A 261 0.52 -21.04 -36.35
C PHE A 261 -0.10 -19.98 -37.25
N HIS A 262 -0.02 -18.69 -36.89
CA HIS A 262 -0.40 -17.58 -37.77
C HIS A 262 0.65 -17.26 -38.84
N GLY A 263 1.80 -17.95 -38.82
CA GLY A 263 2.85 -17.79 -39.82
C GLY A 263 3.66 -16.50 -39.69
N VAL A 264 3.62 -15.82 -38.54
CA VAL A 264 4.30 -14.53 -38.34
C VAL A 264 5.81 -14.67 -38.59
N PHE A 265 6.42 -15.78 -38.18
CA PHE A 265 7.85 -16.02 -38.37
C PHE A 265 8.23 -16.40 -39.81
N ASN A 266 7.28 -16.69 -40.71
CA ASN A 266 7.60 -17.14 -42.06
C ASN A 266 8.23 -16.02 -42.89
N ASP A 267 7.68 -14.80 -42.79
CA ASP A 267 8.10 -13.64 -43.58
C ASP A 267 9.27 -12.87 -42.97
N LEU A 268 9.62 -13.16 -41.71
CA LEU A 268 10.73 -12.49 -41.02
C LEU A 268 12.08 -13.08 -41.42
N THR A 269 13.08 -12.22 -41.50
CA THR A 269 14.49 -12.66 -41.53
C THR A 269 14.87 -13.36 -40.21
N THR A 270 15.97 -14.11 -40.19
CA THR A 270 16.48 -14.72 -38.96
C THR A 270 16.72 -13.66 -37.88
N GLU A 271 17.32 -12.53 -38.25
CA GLU A 271 17.66 -11.44 -37.35
C GLU A 271 16.39 -10.82 -36.74
N GLN A 272 15.37 -10.54 -37.56
CA GLN A 272 14.08 -10.04 -37.08
C GLN A 272 13.37 -11.06 -36.17
N THR A 273 13.46 -12.36 -36.50
CA THR A 273 12.88 -13.44 -35.69
C THR A 273 13.51 -13.49 -34.30
N VAL A 274 14.83 -13.51 -34.22
CA VAL A 274 15.56 -13.53 -32.94
C VAL A 274 15.31 -12.25 -32.13
N SER A 275 15.18 -11.11 -32.82
CA SER A 275 14.84 -9.84 -32.19
C SER A 275 13.45 -9.85 -31.57
N LEU A 276 12.43 -10.34 -32.28
CA LEU A 276 11.08 -10.48 -31.75
C LEU A 276 11.01 -11.45 -30.56
N LEU A 277 11.74 -12.56 -30.63
CA LEU A 277 11.82 -13.53 -29.52
C LEU A 277 12.47 -12.94 -28.26
N SER A 278 13.27 -11.88 -28.37
CA SER A 278 13.87 -11.21 -27.20
C SER A 278 12.81 -10.62 -26.24
N CYS A 279 11.64 -10.25 -26.76
CA CYS A 279 10.53 -9.72 -25.96
C CYS A 279 10.00 -10.71 -24.92
N PHE A 280 10.22 -12.01 -25.12
CA PHE A 280 9.70 -13.08 -24.25
C PHE A 280 10.64 -13.46 -23.10
N VAL A 281 11.91 -13.09 -23.20
CA VAL A 281 12.93 -13.52 -22.22
C VAL A 281 13.43 -12.38 -21.34
N PHE A 282 13.24 -11.13 -21.76
CA PHE A 282 13.66 -9.96 -21.02
C PHE A 282 12.57 -9.50 -20.05
N GLN A 283 12.89 -9.49 -18.75
CA GLN A 283 11.92 -9.21 -17.67
C GLN A 283 12.34 -8.03 -16.77
N GLU A 284 13.47 -7.38 -17.05
CA GLU A 284 14.00 -6.28 -16.22
C GLU A 284 13.40 -4.93 -16.62
N LYS A 285 13.04 -4.10 -15.64
CA LYS A 285 12.43 -2.79 -15.93
C LYS A 285 13.53 -1.83 -16.33
N THR A 286 13.42 -1.26 -17.53
CA THR A 286 14.30 -0.18 -17.98
C THR A 286 13.74 1.16 -17.51
N LYS A 287 14.61 2.17 -17.35
CA LYS A 287 14.21 3.51 -16.85
C LYS A 287 13.79 4.46 -17.98
N ASN A 288 13.97 4.04 -19.22
CA ASN A 288 13.84 4.87 -20.40
C ASN A 288 12.50 4.65 -21.11
N GLU A 289 12.10 5.64 -21.92
CA GLU A 289 11.02 5.47 -22.90
C GLU A 289 11.33 4.29 -23.83
N PRO A 290 10.31 3.56 -24.31
CA PRO A 290 10.51 2.45 -25.24
C PRO A 290 11.35 2.92 -26.43
N PRO A 291 12.36 2.13 -26.87
CA PRO A 291 13.23 2.55 -27.95
C PRO A 291 12.41 2.80 -29.22
N GLN A 292 12.78 3.84 -29.97
CA GLN A 292 12.27 4.04 -31.33
C GLN A 292 12.82 2.95 -32.23
N LEU A 293 12.08 1.85 -32.32
CA LEU A 293 12.38 0.74 -33.20
C LEU A 293 12.40 1.21 -34.66
N GLN A 294 13.28 0.60 -35.47
CA GLN A 294 13.20 0.78 -36.91
C GLN A 294 11.87 0.24 -37.46
N ASP A 295 11.36 0.83 -38.54
CA ASP A 295 10.06 0.48 -39.15
C ASP A 295 9.92 -1.05 -39.41
N ASP A 296 11.03 -1.70 -39.79
CA ASP A 296 11.11 -3.14 -40.07
C ASP A 296 10.94 -4.05 -38.82
N LEU A 297 11.10 -3.52 -37.61
CA LEU A 297 10.91 -4.23 -36.34
C LEU A 297 9.64 -3.81 -35.60
N ALA A 298 9.11 -2.62 -35.90
CA ALA A 298 7.85 -2.14 -35.35
C ALA A 298 6.64 -2.97 -35.82
N ALA A 299 6.61 -3.37 -37.10
CA ALA A 299 5.50 -4.17 -37.63
C ALA A 299 5.37 -5.57 -36.97
N PRO A 300 6.45 -6.37 -36.84
CA PRO A 300 6.39 -7.65 -36.12
C PRO A 300 6.00 -7.50 -34.64
N LEU A 301 6.49 -6.45 -33.97
CA LEU A 301 6.11 -6.16 -32.58
C LEU A 301 4.61 -5.88 -32.46
N ARG A 302 4.06 -5.07 -33.36
CA ARG A 302 2.63 -4.76 -33.36
C ARG A 302 1.76 -6.00 -33.53
N ILE A 303 2.11 -6.90 -34.45
CA ILE A 303 1.39 -8.17 -34.66
C ILE A 303 1.45 -9.05 -33.40
N MET A 304 2.59 -9.07 -32.71
CA MET A 304 2.75 -9.77 -31.44
C MET A 304 1.85 -9.18 -30.35
N GLN A 305 1.80 -7.85 -30.20
CA GLN A 305 0.95 -7.17 -29.23
C GLN A 305 -0.54 -7.37 -29.51
N GLU A 306 -0.97 -7.30 -30.78
CA GLU A 306 -2.35 -7.58 -31.18
C GLU A 306 -2.74 -9.04 -30.87
N SER A 307 -1.81 -9.99 -31.08
CA SER A 307 -2.01 -11.41 -30.73
C SER A 307 -2.11 -11.62 -29.22
N ALA A 308 -1.27 -10.95 -28.43
CA ALA A 308 -1.30 -10.98 -26.97
C ALA A 308 -2.64 -10.42 -26.44
N HIS A 309 -3.11 -9.30 -26.99
CA HIS A 309 -4.41 -8.72 -26.64
C HIS A 309 -5.56 -9.69 -26.92
N LYS A 310 -5.52 -10.41 -28.05
CA LYS A 310 -6.55 -11.41 -28.39
C LYS A 310 -6.57 -12.60 -27.42
N ILE A 311 -5.41 -13.08 -26.99
CA ILE A 311 -5.30 -14.11 -25.95
C ILE A 311 -5.87 -13.58 -24.62
N ALA A 312 -5.56 -12.34 -24.28
CA ALA A 312 -6.04 -11.73 -23.05
C ALA A 312 -7.55 -11.57 -23.00
N GLN A 313 -8.12 -11.03 -24.07
CA GLN A 313 -9.57 -10.93 -24.24
C GLN A 313 -10.23 -12.32 -24.16
N THR A 314 -9.67 -13.31 -24.84
CA THR A 314 -10.19 -14.70 -24.81
C THR A 314 -10.16 -15.28 -23.39
N SER A 315 -9.10 -14.97 -22.64
CA SER A 315 -8.94 -15.39 -21.24
C SER A 315 -10.00 -14.77 -20.33
N ASN A 316 -10.24 -13.46 -20.47
CA ASN A 316 -11.27 -12.73 -19.73
C ASN A 316 -12.67 -13.26 -20.05
N GLU A 317 -12.98 -13.52 -21.31
CA GLU A 317 -14.27 -14.11 -21.72
C GLU A 317 -14.46 -15.54 -21.17
N CYS A 318 -13.37 -16.26 -20.90
CA CYS A 318 -13.38 -17.56 -20.23
C CYS A 318 -13.39 -17.48 -18.69
N LYS A 319 -13.59 -16.28 -18.13
CA LYS A 319 -13.59 -15.96 -16.69
C LYS A 319 -12.24 -16.20 -16.01
N LEU A 320 -11.14 -16.15 -16.76
CA LEU A 320 -9.80 -16.07 -16.20
C LEU A 320 -9.43 -14.59 -16.13
N GLN A 321 -9.58 -14.00 -14.94
CA GLN A 321 -9.34 -12.57 -14.74
C GLN A 321 -7.89 -12.23 -15.04
N MET A 322 -7.66 -11.49 -16.12
CA MET A 322 -6.34 -11.04 -16.55
C MET A 322 -6.42 -9.57 -16.97
N ASN A 323 -5.44 -8.79 -16.52
CA ASN A 323 -5.28 -7.42 -16.99
C ASN A 323 -4.64 -7.45 -18.39
N GLU A 324 -5.36 -6.96 -19.39
CA GLU A 324 -4.93 -7.00 -20.80
C GLU A 324 -3.69 -6.13 -21.04
N GLU A 325 -3.64 -4.94 -20.43
CA GLU A 325 -2.51 -4.03 -20.53
C GLU A 325 -1.26 -4.63 -19.89
N GLU A 326 -1.39 -5.15 -18.66
CA GLU A 326 -0.27 -5.77 -17.95
C GLU A 326 0.28 -7.01 -18.69
N TYR A 327 -0.61 -7.80 -19.30
CA TYR A 327 -0.19 -8.95 -20.10
C TYR A 327 0.61 -8.53 -21.33
N VAL A 328 0.14 -7.52 -22.08
CA VAL A 328 0.85 -7.01 -23.26
C VAL A 328 2.18 -6.34 -22.87
N GLU A 329 2.21 -5.55 -21.80
CA GLU A 329 3.41 -4.88 -21.27
C GLU A 329 4.45 -5.85 -20.68
N SER A 330 4.04 -7.10 -20.39
CA SER A 330 4.97 -8.13 -19.95
C SER A 330 5.99 -8.51 -21.04
N PHE A 331 5.66 -8.28 -22.31
CA PHE A 331 6.51 -8.53 -23.47
C PHE A 331 7.32 -7.28 -23.84
N ARG A 332 8.60 -7.27 -23.50
CA ARG A 332 9.43 -6.06 -23.45
C ARG A 332 10.28 -5.84 -24.69
N PRO A 333 10.00 -4.82 -25.54
CA PRO A 333 10.71 -4.60 -26.80
C PRO A 333 12.10 -3.96 -26.65
N GLU A 334 12.53 -3.61 -25.44
CA GLU A 334 13.73 -2.77 -25.22
C GLU A 334 15.04 -3.37 -25.72
N LEU A 335 15.10 -4.70 -25.86
CA LEU A 335 16.27 -5.39 -26.38
C LEU A 335 16.19 -5.75 -27.87
N MET A 336 15.09 -5.43 -28.57
CA MET A 336 14.91 -5.84 -29.98
C MET A 336 16.02 -5.31 -30.88
N ASP A 337 16.34 -4.01 -30.83
CA ASP A 337 17.41 -3.43 -31.65
C ASP A 337 18.81 -3.93 -31.25
N VAL A 338 19.03 -4.14 -29.95
CA VAL A 338 20.28 -4.66 -29.38
C VAL A 338 20.55 -6.07 -29.92
N VAL A 339 19.53 -6.92 -29.90
CA VAL A 339 19.59 -8.30 -30.39
C VAL A 339 19.73 -8.34 -31.90
N ASN A 340 19.00 -7.49 -32.64
CA ASN A 340 19.13 -7.36 -34.09
C ASN A 340 20.55 -6.99 -34.50
N ALA A 341 21.13 -5.97 -33.86
CA ALA A 341 22.51 -5.54 -34.10
C ALA A 341 23.52 -6.64 -33.75
N TRP A 342 23.29 -7.38 -32.68
CA TRP A 342 24.11 -8.53 -32.31
C TRP A 342 24.07 -9.63 -33.37
N CYS A 343 22.89 -10.02 -33.87
CA CYS A 343 22.76 -11.03 -34.92
C CYS A 343 23.43 -10.58 -36.24
N ARG A 344 23.52 -9.28 -36.51
CA ARG A 344 24.24 -8.68 -37.66
C ARG A 344 25.75 -8.53 -37.46
N GLY A 345 26.29 -8.98 -36.33
CA GLY A 345 27.75 -9.02 -36.08
C GLY A 345 28.32 -7.79 -35.34
N ALA A 346 27.49 -6.96 -34.70
CA ALA A 346 27.99 -5.83 -33.90
C ALA A 346 28.91 -6.29 -32.74
N LYS A 347 29.89 -5.48 -32.35
CA LYS A 347 30.76 -5.80 -31.20
C LYS A 347 29.99 -5.67 -29.88
N PHE A 348 30.38 -6.42 -28.85
CA PHE A 348 29.73 -6.36 -27.53
C PHE A 348 29.71 -4.93 -26.97
N SER A 349 30.82 -4.21 -27.10
CA SER A 349 30.93 -2.81 -26.69
C SER A 349 30.00 -1.84 -27.44
N GLN A 350 29.54 -2.18 -28.64
CA GLN A 350 28.57 -1.38 -29.39
C GLN A 350 27.16 -1.61 -28.84
N ILE A 351 26.77 -2.87 -28.64
CA ILE A 351 25.43 -3.19 -28.11
C ILE A 351 25.24 -2.70 -26.67
N CYS A 352 26.28 -2.69 -25.84
CA CYS A 352 26.24 -2.09 -24.50
C CYS A 352 26.03 -0.57 -24.52
N ARG A 353 26.30 0.12 -25.64
CA ARG A 353 26.05 1.57 -25.79
C ARG A 353 24.65 1.86 -26.32
N MET A 354 23.94 0.86 -26.82
CA MET A 354 22.59 0.99 -27.38
C MET A 354 21.51 0.93 -26.30
N THR A 355 21.85 0.51 -25.08
CA THR A 355 20.90 0.28 -23.99
C THR A 355 21.54 0.64 -22.64
N ASP A 356 20.72 1.00 -21.67
CA ASP A 356 21.11 1.24 -20.28
C ASP A 356 21.11 -0.03 -19.41
N VAL A 357 20.75 -1.18 -19.99
CA VAL A 357 20.76 -2.48 -19.32
C VAL A 357 22.19 -2.91 -19.01
N PHE A 358 22.42 -3.36 -17.78
CA PHE A 358 23.72 -3.86 -17.34
C PHE A 358 24.22 -5.04 -18.19
N GLU A 359 25.53 -5.11 -18.40
CA GLU A 359 26.15 -6.11 -19.27
C GLU A 359 25.89 -7.54 -18.82
N GLY A 360 25.86 -7.78 -17.51
CA GLY A 360 25.52 -9.09 -16.94
C GLY A 360 24.06 -9.50 -17.22
N SER A 361 23.14 -8.54 -17.18
CA SER A 361 21.73 -8.75 -17.53
C SER A 361 21.57 -9.04 -19.02
N LEU A 362 22.30 -8.34 -19.89
CA LEU A 362 22.34 -8.64 -21.32
C LEU A 362 22.81 -10.06 -21.57
N ILE A 363 23.95 -10.48 -20.98
CA ILE A 363 24.48 -11.84 -21.14
C ILE A 363 23.44 -12.89 -20.70
N ARG A 364 22.73 -12.66 -19.59
CA ARG A 364 21.67 -13.55 -19.12
C ARG A 364 20.48 -13.58 -20.10
N ALA A 365 20.06 -12.44 -20.62
CA ALA A 365 18.98 -12.35 -21.60
C ALA A 365 19.31 -13.13 -22.88
N PHE A 366 20.53 -12.99 -23.41
CA PHE A 366 20.97 -13.76 -24.58
C PHE A 366 21.06 -15.27 -24.31
N ARG A 367 21.50 -15.70 -23.12
CA ARG A 367 21.48 -17.13 -22.77
C ARG A 367 20.07 -17.70 -22.70
N ARG A 368 19.12 -16.94 -22.12
CA ARG A 368 17.69 -17.33 -22.11
C ARG A 368 17.10 -17.34 -23.53
N LEU A 369 17.47 -16.37 -24.36
CA LEU A 369 17.04 -16.29 -25.75
C LEU A 369 17.53 -17.50 -26.57
N GLU A 370 18.76 -17.94 -26.33
CA GLU A 370 19.30 -19.14 -26.97
C GLU A 370 18.55 -20.41 -26.58
N GLU A 371 18.23 -20.56 -25.30
CA GLU A 371 17.40 -21.68 -24.84
C GLU A 371 15.99 -21.61 -25.44
N LEU A 372 15.39 -20.41 -25.53
CA LEU A 372 14.12 -20.22 -26.21
C LEU A 372 14.20 -20.61 -27.69
N LEU A 373 15.26 -20.22 -28.42
CA LEU A 373 15.47 -20.63 -29.81
C LEU A 373 15.59 -22.15 -29.96
N ARG A 374 16.26 -22.82 -29.02
CA ARG A 374 16.36 -24.29 -28.99
C ARG A 374 14.98 -24.93 -28.83
N GLN A 375 14.13 -24.37 -27.97
CA GLN A 375 12.75 -24.81 -27.77
C GLN A 375 11.88 -24.56 -28.99
N MET A 376 11.99 -23.38 -29.62
CA MET A 376 11.29 -23.04 -30.87
C MET A 376 11.70 -23.97 -32.02
N CYS A 377 12.95 -24.40 -32.08
CA CYS A 377 13.43 -25.40 -33.02
C CYS A 377 12.73 -26.77 -32.83
N GLN A 378 12.60 -27.25 -31.58
CA GLN A 378 11.83 -28.47 -31.29
C GLN A 378 10.34 -28.31 -31.60
N ALA A 379 9.78 -27.15 -31.29
CA ALA A 379 8.40 -26.81 -31.58
C ALA A 379 8.12 -26.83 -33.10
N ALA A 380 8.99 -26.23 -33.92
CA ALA A 380 8.88 -26.26 -35.38
C ALA A 380 9.00 -27.68 -35.95
N LYS A 381 9.94 -28.47 -35.40
CA LYS A 381 10.12 -29.88 -35.74
C LYS A 381 8.88 -30.72 -35.44
N ALA A 382 8.19 -30.47 -34.33
CA ALA A 382 6.96 -31.16 -33.96
C ALA A 382 5.80 -30.91 -34.94
N ILE A 383 5.80 -29.78 -35.67
CA ILE A 383 4.81 -29.44 -36.71
C ILE A 383 5.25 -29.96 -38.09
N GLY A 384 6.53 -30.33 -38.24
CA GLY A 384 7.12 -30.70 -39.52
C GLY A 384 7.46 -29.50 -40.41
N ASN A 385 7.62 -28.30 -39.84
CA ASN A 385 8.02 -27.11 -40.59
C ASN A 385 9.55 -26.95 -40.58
N VAL A 386 10.19 -27.53 -41.61
CA VAL A 386 11.64 -27.55 -41.76
C VAL A 386 12.23 -26.15 -41.98
N ASP A 387 11.49 -25.25 -42.65
CA ASP A 387 11.97 -23.89 -42.89
C ASP A 387 12.08 -23.09 -41.59
N LEU A 388 11.09 -23.20 -40.71
CA LEU A 388 11.15 -22.60 -39.38
C LEU A 388 12.19 -23.27 -38.49
N GLU A 389 12.32 -24.59 -38.54
CA GLU A 389 13.38 -25.33 -37.83
C GLU A 389 14.77 -24.78 -38.18
N ASN A 390 15.06 -24.64 -39.48
CA ASN A 390 16.31 -24.08 -39.98
C ASN A 390 16.48 -22.61 -39.60
N LYS A 391 15.42 -21.80 -39.66
CA LYS A 391 15.46 -20.38 -39.28
C LYS A 391 15.80 -20.19 -37.81
N PHE A 392 15.18 -20.97 -36.92
CA PHE A 392 15.50 -20.92 -35.48
C PHE A 392 16.91 -21.47 -35.18
N ALA A 393 17.35 -22.50 -35.90
CA ALA A 393 18.71 -23.03 -35.78
C ALA A 393 19.78 -22.00 -36.24
N ASP A 394 19.57 -21.34 -37.38
CA ASP A 394 20.42 -20.22 -37.84
C ASP A 394 20.45 -19.08 -36.81
N GLY A 395 19.30 -18.77 -36.22
CA GLY A 395 19.18 -17.82 -35.12
C GLY A 395 20.08 -18.18 -33.94
N SER A 396 20.06 -19.45 -33.52
CA SER A 396 20.91 -19.99 -32.43
C SER A 396 22.40 -19.89 -32.76
N ILE A 397 22.79 -20.05 -34.02
CA ILE A 397 24.20 -19.89 -34.45
C ILE A 397 24.62 -18.41 -34.40
N LYS A 398 23.78 -17.50 -34.90
CA LYS A 398 24.09 -16.05 -34.94
C LYS A 398 24.23 -15.41 -33.56
N ILE A 399 23.46 -15.88 -32.59
CA ILE A 399 23.52 -15.41 -31.19
C ILE A 399 24.76 -15.95 -30.46
N LYS A 400 25.16 -17.20 -30.72
CA LYS A 400 26.26 -17.91 -30.04
C LYS A 400 27.66 -17.45 -30.48
N ARG A 401 28.11 -16.29 -30.00
CA ARG A 401 29.49 -15.82 -30.23
C ARG A 401 30.08 -15.03 -29.07
N ASP A 402 31.41 -14.93 -29.10
CA ASP A 402 32.23 -14.06 -28.25
C ASP A 402 31.93 -14.17 -26.73
N ILE A 403 32.00 -13.05 -26.03
CA ILE A 403 31.93 -12.92 -24.57
C ILE A 403 30.61 -13.41 -23.97
N ILE A 404 29.51 -13.39 -24.73
CA ILE A 404 28.17 -13.75 -24.24
C ILE A 404 28.09 -15.25 -23.87
N PHE A 405 28.83 -16.07 -24.61
CA PHE A 405 28.86 -17.53 -24.45
C PHE A 405 30.20 -18.04 -23.92
N ALA A 406 31.01 -17.17 -23.30
CA ALA A 406 32.21 -17.59 -22.59
C ALA A 406 31.87 -18.60 -21.48
N ALA A 407 32.68 -19.64 -21.36
CA ALA A 407 32.52 -20.67 -20.33
C ALA A 407 32.70 -20.08 -18.93
N SER A 408 31.97 -20.62 -17.96
CA SER A 408 32.18 -20.32 -16.54
C SER A 408 33.58 -20.75 -16.11
N LEU A 409 34.19 -20.00 -15.19
CA LEU A 409 35.45 -20.39 -14.54
C LEU A 409 35.29 -21.57 -13.55
N TYR A 410 34.05 -21.94 -13.23
CA TYR A 410 33.70 -23.05 -12.31
C TYR A 410 33.30 -24.34 -13.05
N LEU A 411 33.50 -24.41 -14.37
CA LEU A 411 33.26 -25.61 -15.18
C LEU A 411 34.44 -26.58 -15.14
#